data_AF-A0A6N6WQ25-F1
#
_entry.id   AF-A0A6N6WQ25-F1
#
_cell.length_a   1.000
_cell.length_b   1.000
_cell.length_c   1.000
_cell.angle_alpha   90.00
_cell.angle_beta   90.00
_cell.angle_gamma   90.00
#
_symmetry.space_group_name_H-M   'P 1'
#
loop_
_entity.id
_entity.type
_entity.pdbx_description
1 polymer ?
#
loop_
_entity_poly.entity_id
_entity_poly.type
_entity_poly.pdbx_seq_one_letter_code
_entity_poly.pdbx_strand_id
1 'polypeptide(L)'
;MEKENITIDPRSSFTPSSSADIPVPPDGLVQRSTRIKRIQTTAMLLLFFAAVINYLDRSSLSVANLTIREELGLSATEIGALLSVFSLAYGIAQLPCGPLLDRKGPRLMLGLGMFFWSLFQAMSGMVHNFTQFVLVRIGMGIGEAPMNPCGVKVINDWFNIKERGRPMGFFNAASPIGVAVSP
;
A
#
# COMPACT_ATOMS: atom_id res chain seq x y z
N MET A 1 -46.32 -3.34 -43.04
CA MET A 1 -46.78 -3.03 -41.67
C MET A 1 -47.44 -4.28 -41.13
N GLU A 2 -46.73 -5.06 -40.33
CA GLU A 2 -47.35 -6.15 -39.57
C GLU A 2 -46.84 -6.01 -38.14
N LYS A 3 -47.69 -5.50 -37.26
CA LYS A 3 -47.38 -5.30 -35.84
C LYS A 3 -47.59 -6.64 -35.16
N GLU A 4 -46.50 -7.35 -34.89
CA GLU A 4 -46.52 -8.57 -34.11
C GLU A 4 -46.95 -8.20 -32.67
N ASN A 5 -48.20 -8.53 -32.36
CA ASN A 5 -48.84 -8.16 -31.10
C ASN A 5 -48.34 -9.11 -30.01
N ILE A 6 -47.30 -8.70 -29.28
CA ILE A 6 -46.78 -9.39 -28.10
C ILE A 6 -47.89 -9.41 -27.06
N THR A 7 -48.65 -10.50 -27.04
CA THR A 7 -49.71 -10.74 -26.06
C THR A 7 -49.02 -11.27 -24.82
N ILE A 8 -48.74 -10.39 -23.85
CA ILE A 8 -48.20 -10.79 -22.56
C ILE A 8 -49.29 -11.59 -21.84
N ASP A 9 -49.11 -12.90 -21.76
CA ASP A 9 -50.02 -13.80 -21.04
C ASP A 9 -50.02 -13.44 -19.54
N PRO A 10 -51.14 -12.99 -18.97
CA PRO A 10 -51.23 -12.64 -17.55
C PRO A 10 -51.10 -13.86 -16.61
N ARG A 11 -50.99 -15.08 -17.16
CA ARG A 11 -50.69 -16.31 -16.42
C ARG A 11 -49.22 -16.73 -16.46
N SER A 12 -48.32 -15.96 -17.09
CA SER A 12 -46.89 -16.25 -16.98
C SER A 12 -46.45 -16.00 -15.54
N SER A 13 -46.41 -17.06 -14.73
CA SER A 13 -45.83 -17.02 -13.40
C SER A 13 -44.36 -16.64 -13.55
N PHE A 14 -43.96 -15.52 -12.93
CA PHE A 14 -42.56 -15.20 -12.74
C PHE A 14 -42.01 -16.20 -11.73
N THR A 15 -41.59 -17.38 -12.19
CA THR A 15 -40.78 -18.28 -11.40
C THR A 15 -39.44 -17.60 -11.18
N PRO A 16 -39.08 -17.21 -9.94
CA PRO A 16 -37.72 -16.75 -9.69
C PRO A 16 -36.83 -17.92 -10.05
N SER A 17 -36.00 -17.79 -11.10
CA SER A 17 -35.00 -18.82 -11.38
C SER A 17 -34.21 -19.01 -10.10
N SER A 18 -34.24 -20.22 -9.54
CA SER A 18 -33.50 -20.51 -8.32
C SER A 18 -32.04 -20.18 -8.58
N SER A 19 -31.37 -19.52 -7.64
CA SER A 19 -29.92 -19.25 -7.75
C SER A 19 -29.10 -20.54 -7.92
N ALA A 20 -29.70 -21.69 -7.67
CA ALA A 20 -29.17 -23.03 -7.93
C ALA A 20 -29.07 -23.39 -9.43
N ASP A 21 -29.82 -22.72 -10.31
CA ASP A 21 -29.84 -23.01 -11.75
C ASP A 21 -28.76 -22.25 -12.54
N ILE A 22 -27.98 -21.37 -11.87
CA ILE A 22 -26.83 -20.72 -12.50
C ILE A 22 -25.71 -21.76 -12.57
N PRO A 23 -25.27 -22.18 -13.78
CA PRO A 23 -24.16 -23.11 -13.91
C PRO A 23 -22.91 -22.46 -13.34
N VAL A 24 -22.47 -22.89 -12.15
CA VAL A 24 -21.17 -22.50 -11.62
C VAL A 24 -20.14 -23.25 -12.47
N PRO A 25 -19.29 -22.55 -13.24
CA PRO A 25 -18.31 -23.23 -14.06
C PRO A 25 -17.40 -24.11 -13.17
N PRO A 26 -17.12 -25.36 -13.57
CA PRO A 26 -16.26 -26.26 -12.81
C PRO A 26 -14.94 -25.59 -12.40
N ASP A 27 -14.53 -25.82 -11.14
CA ASP A 27 -13.25 -25.34 -10.61
C ASP A 27 -12.12 -25.78 -11.57
N GLY A 28 -11.46 -24.81 -12.21
CA GLY A 28 -10.33 -25.06 -13.12
C GLY A 28 -10.52 -24.60 -14.57
N LEU A 29 -11.72 -24.21 -15.00
CA LEU A 29 -11.95 -23.74 -16.40
C LEU A 29 -11.41 -22.32 -16.68
N VAL A 30 -11.19 -21.51 -15.64
CA VAL A 30 -10.63 -20.16 -15.78
C VAL A 30 -9.12 -20.20 -15.55
N GLN A 31 -8.36 -20.68 -16.54
CA GLN A 31 -6.90 -20.56 -16.50
C GLN A 31 -6.50 -19.09 -16.70
N ARG A 32 -5.93 -18.45 -15.68
CA ARG A 32 -5.37 -17.09 -15.83
C ARG A 32 -4.29 -17.10 -16.91
N SER A 33 -4.40 -16.18 -17.88
CA SER A 33 -3.39 -15.94 -18.91
C SER A 33 -2.00 -15.81 -18.30
N THR A 34 -1.00 -16.47 -18.91
CA THR A 34 0.41 -16.42 -18.50
C THR A 34 0.95 -14.99 -18.42
N ARG A 35 0.44 -14.08 -19.27
CA ARG A 35 0.79 -12.65 -19.25
C ARG A 35 0.34 -11.97 -17.94
N ILE A 36 -0.89 -12.26 -17.49
CA ILE A 36 -1.44 -11.69 -16.25
C ILE A 36 -0.65 -12.19 -15.04
N LYS A 37 -0.32 -13.48 -15.00
CA LYS A 37 0.51 -14.06 -13.94
C LYS A 37 1.89 -13.38 -13.85
N ARG A 38 2.56 -13.13 -14.99
CA ARG A 38 3.85 -12.42 -15.01
C ARG A 38 3.75 -11.01 -14.44
N ILE A 39 2.74 -10.24 -14.85
CA ILE A 39 2.55 -8.86 -14.34
C ILE A 39 2.25 -8.88 -12.84
N GLN A 40 1.42 -9.81 -12.36
CA GLN A 40 1.14 -10.01 -10.94
C GLN A 40 2.42 -10.29 -10.15
N THR A 41 3.25 -11.22 -10.62
CA THR A 41 4.52 -11.55 -9.99
C THR A 41 5.47 -10.36 -9.98
N THR A 42 5.62 -9.64 -11.09
CA THR A 42 6.47 -8.44 -11.16
C THR A 42 5.99 -7.36 -10.20
N ALA A 43 4.68 -7.06 -10.16
CA ALA A 43 4.12 -6.07 -9.25
C ALA A 43 4.35 -6.44 -7.78
N MET A 44 4.17 -7.72 -7.42
CA MET A 44 4.45 -8.22 -6.08
C MET A 44 5.93 -8.13 -5.71
N LEU A 45 6.84 -8.46 -6.62
CA LEU A 45 8.28 -8.33 -6.38
C LEU A 45 8.65 -6.86 -6.16
N LEU A 46 8.15 -5.95 -7.00
CA LEU A 46 8.39 -4.51 -6.83
C LEU A 46 7.85 -3.98 -5.50
N LEU A 47 6.64 -4.39 -5.11
CA LEU A 47 6.06 -4.04 -3.81
C LEU A 47 6.88 -4.60 -2.64
N PHE A 48 7.34 -5.84 -2.76
CA PHE A 48 8.17 -6.48 -1.75
C PHE A 48 9.49 -5.72 -1.57
N PHE A 49 10.20 -5.43 -2.66
CA PHE A 49 11.44 -4.66 -2.58
C PHE A 49 11.22 -3.24 -2.07
N ALA A 50 10.15 -2.56 -2.50
CA ALA A 50 9.79 -1.25 -1.98
C ALA A 50 9.53 -1.29 -0.47
N ALA A 51 8.83 -2.32 0.02
CA ALA A 51 8.61 -2.51 1.44
C ALA A 51 9.93 -2.80 2.19
N VAL A 52 10.79 -3.69 1.68
CA VAL A 52 12.11 -3.98 2.26
C VAL A 52 12.94 -2.70 2.39
N ILE A 53 13.02 -1.90 1.32
CA ILE A 53 13.76 -0.62 1.32
C ILE A 53 13.19 0.34 2.36
N ASN A 54 11.87 0.44 2.47
CA ASN A 54 11.24 1.28 3.49
C ASN A 54 11.57 0.86 4.92
N TYR A 55 11.54 -0.43 5.22
CA TYR A 55 11.92 -0.91 6.55
C TYR A 55 13.42 -0.72 6.83
N LEU A 56 14.27 -0.92 5.82
CA LEU A 56 15.72 -0.70 5.92
C LEU A 56 16.05 0.77 6.21
N ASP A 57 15.44 1.69 5.48
CA ASP A 57 15.63 3.14 5.67
C ASP A 57 15.12 3.59 7.05
N ARG A 58 13.96 3.07 7.48
CA ARG A 58 13.40 3.38 8.80
C ARG A 58 14.31 2.89 9.92
N SER A 59 14.91 1.71 9.77
CA SER A 59 15.86 1.16 10.72
C SER A 59 17.16 1.97 10.74
N SER A 60 17.72 2.27 9.57
CA SER A 60 18.93 3.10 9.42
C SER A 60 18.77 4.48 10.04
N LEU A 61 17.61 5.13 9.85
CA LEU A 61 17.28 6.40 10.51
C LEU A 61 17.14 6.28 12.02
N SER A 62 16.62 5.16 12.52
CA SER A 62 16.51 4.92 13.96
C SER A 62 17.88 4.79 14.60
N VAL A 63 18.85 4.18 13.92
CA VAL A 63 20.26 4.13 14.36
C VAL A 63 20.90 5.51 14.26
N ALA A 64 20.74 6.19 13.12
CA ALA A 64 21.29 7.52 12.89
C ALA A 64 20.76 8.57 13.89
N ASN A 65 19.56 8.40 14.44
CA ASN A 65 19.03 9.28 15.48
C ASN A 65 19.95 9.43 16.69
N LEU A 66 20.73 8.39 17.04
CA LEU A 66 21.69 8.47 18.14
C LEU A 66 22.85 9.41 17.79
N THR A 67 23.43 9.25 16.61
CA THR A 67 24.50 10.13 16.11
C THR A 67 24.00 11.56 15.92
N ILE A 68 22.83 11.75 15.32
CA ILE A 68 22.23 13.08 15.13
C ILE A 68 21.95 13.77 16.46
N ARG A 69 21.55 13.01 17.48
CA ARG A 69 21.37 13.54 18.83
C ARG A 69 22.69 14.07 19.39
N GLU A 70 23.78 13.35 19.21
CA GLU A 70 25.12 13.76 19.68
C GLU A 70 25.64 14.97 18.91
N GLU A 71 25.50 14.98 17.58
CA GLU A 71 25.99 16.06 16.71
C GLU A 71 25.21 17.38 16.87
N LEU A 72 23.87 17.30 16.99
CA LEU A 72 23.02 18.48 17.17
C LEU A 72 22.82 18.85 18.64
N GLY A 73 23.40 18.10 19.58
CA GLY A 73 23.25 18.32 21.02
C GLY A 73 21.81 18.20 21.52
N LEU A 74 20.99 17.35 20.90
CA LEU A 74 19.56 17.23 21.21
C LEU A 74 19.33 16.50 22.53
N SER A 75 18.36 16.99 23.29
CA SER A 75 17.85 16.31 24.48
C SER A 75 17.07 15.04 24.11
N ALA A 76 16.94 14.12 25.07
CA ALA A 76 16.11 12.93 24.89
C ALA A 76 14.63 13.29 24.59
N THR A 77 14.13 14.38 25.17
CA THR A 77 12.78 14.89 24.93
C THR A 77 12.58 15.33 23.48
N GLU A 78 13.57 15.99 22.89
CA GLU A 78 13.51 16.45 21.48
C GLU A 78 13.52 15.27 20.50
N ILE A 79 14.34 14.25 20.75
CA ILE A 79 14.31 13.00 19.96
C ILE A 79 12.95 12.31 20.09
N GLY A 80 12.39 12.24 21.30
CA GLY A 80 11.04 11.72 21.53
C GLY A 80 9.97 12.51 20.79
N ALA A 81 10.11 13.84 20.72
CA ALA A 81 9.21 14.71 19.98
C ALA A 81 9.29 14.43 18.47
N LEU A 82 10.49 14.24 17.91
CA LEU A 82 10.68 13.90 16.48
C LEU A 82 10.02 12.58 16.11
N LEU A 83 10.18 11.55 16.94
CA LEU A 83 9.51 10.25 16.77
C LEU A 83 7.99 10.37 16.84
N SER A 84 7.48 11.20 17.77
CA SER A 84 6.05 11.46 17.95
C SER A 84 5.46 12.20 16.74
N VAL A 85 6.12 13.26 16.28
CA VAL A 85 5.68 14.05 15.13
C VAL A 85 5.64 13.21 13.85
N PHE A 86 6.66 12.37 13.62
CA PHE A 86 6.64 11.40 12.51
C PHE A 86 5.41 10.48 12.60
N SER A 87 5.19 9.89 13.78
CA SER A 87 4.08 8.93 13.99
C SER A 87 2.71 9.59 13.81
N LEU A 88 2.54 10.82 14.29
CA LEU A 88 1.32 11.61 14.11
C LEU A 88 1.10 11.99 12.65
N ALA A 89 2.13 12.49 11.97
CA ALA A 89 2.05 12.84 10.56
C ALA A 89 1.70 11.63 9.70
N TYR A 90 2.34 10.48 9.97
CA TYR A 90 2.05 9.21 9.31
C TYR A 90 0.60 8.77 9.55
N GLY A 91 0.13 8.77 10.80
CA GLY A 91 -1.25 8.38 11.13
C GLY A 91 -2.30 9.29 10.50
N ILE A 92 -2.09 10.61 10.53
CA ILE A 92 -3.01 11.59 9.91
C ILE A 92 -3.02 11.41 8.39
N ALA A 93 -1.86 11.21 7.77
CA ALA A 93 -1.74 11.03 6.33
C ALA A 93 -2.35 9.71 5.83
N GLN A 94 -2.47 8.69 6.68
CA GLN A 94 -3.15 7.45 6.31
C GLN A 94 -4.66 7.61 6.09
N LEU A 95 -5.32 8.52 6.80
CA LEU A 95 -6.76 8.76 6.67
C LEU A 95 -7.18 9.14 5.23
N PRO A 96 -6.57 10.15 4.57
CA PRO A 96 -6.89 10.48 3.19
C PRO A 96 -6.35 9.46 2.18
N CYS A 97 -5.40 8.60 2.54
CA CYS A 97 -4.80 7.65 1.60
C CYS A 97 -5.84 6.68 1.02
N GLY A 98 -6.81 6.20 1.80
CA GLY A 98 -7.82 5.25 1.31
C GLY A 98 -8.62 5.79 0.12
N PRO A 99 -9.36 6.90 0.27
CA PRO A 99 -10.12 7.50 -0.84
C PRO A 99 -9.26 7.98 -2.01
N LEU A 100 -8.05 8.51 -1.75
CA LEU A 100 -7.12 8.89 -2.82
C LEU A 100 -6.65 7.68 -3.62
N LEU A 101 -6.40 6.58 -2.94
CA LEU A 101 -5.94 5.33 -3.53
C LEU A 101 -7.03 4.70 -4.42
N ASP A 102 -8.30 4.79 -4.02
CA ASP A 102 -9.44 4.36 -4.83
C ASP A 102 -9.59 5.21 -6.11
N ARG A 103 -9.31 6.52 -6.03
CA ARG A 103 -9.46 7.45 -7.16
C ARG A 103 -8.27 7.46 -8.13
N LYS A 104 -7.05 7.46 -7.60
CA LYS A 104 -5.81 7.66 -8.38
C LYS A 104 -5.07 6.35 -8.69
N GLY A 105 -5.44 5.28 -8.02
CA GLY A 105 -4.85 3.96 -8.17
C GLY A 105 -3.51 3.79 -7.43
N PRO A 106 -3.14 2.53 -7.14
CA PRO A 106 -1.96 2.21 -6.32
C PRO A 106 -0.63 2.58 -6.97
N ARG A 107 -0.54 2.49 -8.31
CA ARG A 107 0.71 2.79 -9.02
C ARG A 107 1.14 4.25 -8.86
N LEU A 108 0.20 5.19 -8.99
CA LEU A 108 0.50 6.61 -8.86
C LEU A 108 0.77 6.99 -7.40
N MET A 109 -0.01 6.46 -6.46
CA MET A 109 0.19 6.72 -5.04
C MET A 109 1.53 6.19 -4.52
N LEU A 110 1.93 4.97 -4.91
CA LEU A 110 3.23 4.42 -4.55
C LEU A 110 4.38 5.21 -5.18
N GLY A 111 4.27 5.56 -6.46
CA GLY A 111 5.31 6.34 -7.14
C GLY A 111 5.51 7.73 -6.50
N LEU A 112 4.41 8.44 -6.21
CA LEU A 112 4.47 9.72 -5.52
C LEU A 112 4.99 9.57 -4.09
N GLY A 113 4.50 8.58 -3.34
CA GLY A 113 4.96 8.29 -1.98
C GLY A 113 6.46 8.03 -1.93
N MET A 114 6.96 7.14 -2.78
CA MET A 114 8.40 6.86 -2.89
C MET A 114 9.21 8.10 -3.27
N PHE A 115 8.74 8.90 -4.24
CA PHE A 115 9.42 10.13 -4.63
C PHE A 115 9.49 11.15 -3.49
N PHE A 116 8.36 11.43 -2.83
CA PHE A 116 8.30 12.35 -1.70
C PHE A 116 9.19 11.86 -0.56
N TRP A 117 9.07 10.58 -0.23
CA TRP A 117 9.85 9.96 0.83
C TRP A 117 11.36 10.05 0.56
N SER A 118 11.82 9.68 -0.63
CA SER A 118 13.24 9.81 -1.01
C SER A 118 13.73 11.27 -0.99
N LEU A 119 12.87 12.22 -1.39
CA LEU A 119 13.20 13.65 -1.33
C LEU A 119 13.42 14.11 0.12
N PHE A 120 12.51 13.76 1.04
CA PHE A 120 12.66 14.09 2.45
C PHE A 120 13.81 13.33 3.12
N GLN A 121 14.09 12.10 2.68
CA GLN A 121 15.27 11.35 3.11
C GLN A 121 16.56 12.08 2.74
N ALA A 122 16.67 12.57 1.49
CA ALA A 122 17.82 13.35 1.05
C ALA A 122 17.94 14.67 1.83
N MET A 123 16.82 15.37 2.06
CA MET A 123 16.82 16.60 2.87
C MET A 123 17.19 16.35 4.33
N SER A 124 16.94 15.15 4.88
CA SER A 124 17.34 14.79 6.25
C SER A 124 18.83 14.92 6.48
N GLY A 125 19.65 14.62 5.46
CA GLY A 125 21.11 14.76 5.53
C GLY A 125 21.61 16.21 5.44
N MET A 126 20.73 17.17 5.17
CA MET A 126 21.07 18.60 5.05
C MET A 126 20.53 19.44 6.23
N VAL A 127 20.00 18.79 7.26
CA VAL A 127 19.40 19.43 8.43
C VAL A 127 20.48 19.91 9.39
N HIS A 128 20.40 21.17 9.82
CA HIS A 128 21.31 21.75 10.82
C HIS A 128 20.60 22.22 12.09
N ASN A 129 19.25 22.21 12.11
CA ASN A 129 18.45 22.79 13.17
C ASN A 129 17.29 21.85 13.55
N PHE A 130 16.88 21.86 14.82
CA PHE A 130 15.75 21.04 15.29
C PHE A 130 14.46 21.26 14.48
N THR A 131 14.09 22.51 14.20
CA THR A 131 12.88 22.84 13.43
C THR A 131 12.91 22.29 12.01
N GLN A 132 14.07 22.36 11.34
CA GLN A 132 14.24 21.75 10.01
C GLN A 132 14.05 20.24 10.11
N PHE A 133 14.58 19.61 11.17
CA PHE A 133 14.43 18.18 11.35
C PHE A 133 12.97 17.78 11.56
N VAL A 134 12.22 18.53 12.36
CA VAL A 134 10.79 18.34 12.56
C VAL A 134 10.03 18.41 11.24
N LEU A 135 10.29 19.41 10.40
CA LEU A 135 9.65 19.55 9.08
C LEU A 135 9.94 18.37 8.16
N VAL A 136 11.20 17.93 8.13
CA VAL A 136 11.60 16.77 7.33
C VAL A 136 10.92 15.50 7.83
N ARG A 137 10.79 15.30 9.15
CA ARG A 137 10.07 14.16 9.75
C ARG A 137 8.58 14.14 9.41
N ILE A 138 7.94 15.31 9.39
CA ILE A 138 6.54 15.42 8.96
C ILE A 138 6.41 14.98 7.50
N GLY A 139 7.26 15.53 6.62
CA GLY A 139 7.26 15.19 5.20
C GLY A 139 7.50 13.70 4.93
N MET A 140 8.46 13.11 5.65
CA MET A 140 8.72 11.67 5.64
C MET A 140 7.48 10.86 6.04
N GLY A 141 6.84 11.19 7.17
CA GLY A 141 5.65 10.47 7.64
C GLY A 141 4.51 10.51 6.63
N ILE A 142 4.30 11.66 5.97
CA ILE A 142 3.30 11.81 4.91
C ILE A 142 3.67 10.96 3.68
N GLY A 143 4.93 10.93 3.28
CA GLY A 143 5.42 10.19 2.12
C GLY A 143 5.33 8.67 2.28
N GLU A 144 5.55 8.15 3.50
CA GLU A 144 5.48 6.72 3.79
C GLU A 144 4.05 6.20 4.01
N ALA A 145 3.10 7.07 4.38
CA ALA A 145 1.72 6.68 4.70
C ALA A 145 1.00 5.83 3.64
N PRO A 146 1.15 6.06 2.32
CA PRO A 146 0.44 5.29 1.31
C PRO A 146 0.94 3.85 1.15
N MET A 147 2.15 3.51 1.62
CA MET A 147 2.80 2.26 1.21
C MET A 147 2.02 1.02 1.64
N ASN A 148 1.60 0.97 2.91
CA ASN A 148 0.80 -0.12 3.46
C ASN A 148 -0.58 -0.28 2.77
N PRO A 149 -1.43 0.76 2.71
CA PRO A 149 -2.74 0.63 2.06
C PRO A 149 -2.62 0.32 0.56
N CYS A 150 -1.62 0.86 -0.13
CA CYS A 150 -1.36 0.53 -1.53
C CYS A 150 -0.99 -0.94 -1.72
N GLY A 151 -0.09 -1.49 -0.89
CA GLY A 151 0.30 -2.89 -0.96
C GLY A 151 -0.90 -3.83 -0.78
N VAL A 152 -1.74 -3.56 0.22
CA VAL A 152 -2.97 -4.32 0.48
C VAL A 152 -3.96 -4.21 -0.68
N LYS A 153 -4.18 -3.01 -1.23
CA LYS A 153 -5.05 -2.83 -2.41
C LYS A 153 -4.55 -3.60 -3.62
N VAL A 154 -3.26 -3.54 -3.95
CA VAL A 154 -2.72 -4.27 -5.11
C VAL A 154 -2.95 -5.76 -4.96
N ILE A 155 -2.76 -6.32 -3.76
CA ILE A 155 -3.04 -7.73 -3.51
C ILE A 155 -4.55 -8.02 -3.67
N ASN A 156 -5.41 -7.14 -3.17
CA ASN A 156 -6.86 -7.29 -3.29
C ASN A 156 -7.35 -7.21 -4.74
N ASP A 157 -6.82 -6.29 -5.54
CA ASP A 157 -7.25 -6.05 -6.92
C ASP A 157 -6.81 -7.19 -7.87
N TRP A 158 -5.65 -7.80 -7.61
CA TRP A 158 -5.07 -8.80 -8.51
C TRP A 158 -5.32 -10.25 -8.09
N PHE A 159 -5.59 -10.54 -6.82
CA PHE A 159 -5.79 -11.91 -6.32
C PHE A 159 -7.22 -12.16 -5.87
N ASN A 160 -7.75 -13.34 -6.22
CA ASN A 160 -9.05 -13.80 -5.75
C ASN A 160 -8.99 -14.05 -4.24
N ILE A 161 -10.11 -13.86 -3.53
CA ILE A 161 -10.16 -13.83 -2.05
C ILE A 161 -9.57 -15.09 -1.41
N LYS A 162 -9.75 -16.27 -2.04
CA LYS A 162 -9.23 -17.57 -1.59
C LYS A 162 -7.70 -17.69 -1.72
N GLU A 163 -7.06 -16.88 -2.56
CA GLU A 163 -5.63 -16.97 -2.87
C GLU A 163 -4.79 -15.85 -2.25
N ARG A 164 -5.42 -14.85 -1.59
CA ARG A 164 -4.74 -13.66 -1.04
C ARG A 164 -3.79 -13.97 0.12
N GLY A 165 -3.95 -15.10 0.80
CA GLY A 165 -3.15 -15.46 1.96
C GLY A 165 -1.65 -15.56 1.66
N ARG A 166 -1.26 -16.20 0.54
CA ARG A 166 0.16 -16.35 0.16
C ARG A 166 0.80 -15.00 -0.21
N PRO A 167 0.20 -14.18 -1.09
CA PRO A 167 0.72 -12.84 -1.39
C PRO A 167 0.81 -11.91 -0.18
N MET A 168 -0.19 -11.92 0.70
CA MET A 168 -0.15 -11.12 1.94
C MET A 168 0.98 -11.57 2.85
N GLY A 169 1.17 -12.89 3.02
CA GLY A 169 2.30 -13.43 3.79
C GLY A 169 3.66 -13.02 3.22
N PHE A 170 3.81 -13.08 1.89
CA PHE A 170 5.02 -12.62 1.21
C PHE A 170 5.28 -11.12 1.40
N PHE A 171 4.25 -10.29 1.27
CA PHE A 171 4.34 -8.85 1.52
C PHE A 171 4.69 -8.54 2.98
N ASN A 172 4.06 -9.20 3.95
CA ASN A 172 4.36 -9.02 5.36
C ASN A 172 5.77 -9.49 5.74
N ALA A 173 6.30 -10.50 5.05
CA ALA A 173 7.68 -10.97 5.26
C ALA A 173 8.73 -9.91 4.88
N ALA A 174 8.38 -8.89 4.09
CA ALA A 174 9.29 -7.79 3.77
C ALA A 174 9.75 -7.01 5.01
N SER A 175 8.89 -6.89 6.02
CA SER A 175 9.18 -6.18 7.28
C SER A 175 10.34 -6.79 8.06
N PRO A 176 10.27 -8.06 8.52
CA PRO A 176 11.38 -8.67 9.26
C PRO A 176 12.65 -8.80 8.41
N ILE A 177 12.53 -9.00 7.10
CA ILE A 177 13.70 -9.09 6.20
C ILE A 177 14.40 -7.72 6.09
N GLY A 178 13.65 -6.64 5.91
CA GLY A 178 14.22 -5.29 5.82
C GLY A 178 14.95 -4.89 7.09
N VAL A 179 14.39 -5.22 8.25
CA VAL A 179 15.06 -4.98 9.55
C VAL A 179 16.30 -5.87 9.71
N ALA A 180 16.24 -7.14 9.32
CA ALA A 180 17.38 -8.06 9.44
C ALA A 180 18.58 -7.68 8.57
N VAL A 181 18.35 -6.99 7.45
CA VAL A 181 19.40 -6.51 6.53
C VAL A 181 19.88 -5.11 6.91
N SER A 182 19.17 -4.39 7.80
CA SER A 182 19.63 -3.11 8.32
C SER A 182 20.94 -3.26 9.08
N PRO A 183 21.86 -2.28 8.97
CA PRO A 183 23.01 -2.16 9.86
C PRO A 183 22.59 -1.84 11.31
#